data_AF-A0A8S3HUP3-F1
#
_entry.id   AF-A0A8S3HUP3-F1
#
_cell.length_a   1.000
_cell.length_b   1.000
_cell.length_c   1.000
_cell.angle_alpha   90.00
_cell.angle_beta   90.00
_cell.angle_gamma   90.00
#
_symmetry.space_group_name_H-M   'P 1'
#
loop_
_entity.id
_entity.type
_entity.pdbx_description
1 polymer ?
#
loop_
_entity_poly.entity_id
_entity_poly.type
_entity_poly.pdbx_seq_one_letter_code
_entity_poly.pdbx_strand_id
1 'polypeptide(L)'
;AQVVKVEYVCNPILIQKFNKARDELKEKRGVEHSYPVLAFHGTAIANIQPICETGFKVPGQKGFKHATDSGYYGRGTYFSEYPGYSMGYIKGSTKLLLCQVLQGKVYQCTQLITGADLQH
;
A
#
# COMPACT_ATOMS: atom_id res chain seq x y z
N ALA A 1 -7.07 -9.13 -19.68
CA ALA A 1 -7.10 -10.08 -18.54
C ALA A 1 -8.54 -10.21 -18.05
N GLN A 2 -8.95 -11.39 -17.57
CA GLN A 2 -10.29 -11.64 -17.05
C GLN A 2 -10.24 -11.91 -15.54
N VAL A 3 -11.18 -11.36 -14.78
CA VAL A 3 -11.32 -11.65 -13.35
C VAL A 3 -12.07 -12.96 -13.17
N VAL A 4 -11.48 -13.90 -12.42
CA VAL A 4 -12.05 -15.24 -12.19
C VAL A 4 -12.51 -15.48 -10.76
N LYS A 5 -11.99 -14.71 -9.79
CA LYS A 5 -12.32 -14.83 -8.37
C LYS A 5 -12.03 -13.52 -7.65
N VAL A 6 -12.85 -13.20 -6.65
CA VAL A 6 -12.59 -12.14 -5.67
C VAL A 6 -12.71 -12.74 -4.28
N GLU A 7 -11.74 -12.43 -3.41
CA GLU A 7 -11.71 -12.88 -2.03
C GLU A 7 -11.64 -11.67 -1.10
N TYR A 8 -12.53 -11.64 -0.10
CA TYR A 8 -12.51 -10.61 0.92
C TYR A 8 -11.52 -10.97 2.02
N VAL A 9 -10.59 -10.07 2.30
CA VAL A 9 -9.62 -10.23 3.38
C VAL A 9 -10.13 -9.46 4.60
N CYS A 10 -10.63 -10.20 5.59
CA CYS A 10 -11.16 -9.63 6.83
C CYS A 10 -10.23 -9.97 8.00
N ASN A 11 -9.31 -9.05 8.32
CA ASN A 11 -8.42 -9.18 9.46
C ASN A 11 -8.82 -8.15 10.54
N PRO A 12 -9.47 -8.55 11.64
CA PRO A 12 -10.02 -7.62 12.65
C PRO A 12 -8.96 -6.68 13.24
N ILE A 13 -7.73 -7.18 13.43
CA ILE A 13 -6.64 -6.39 14.01
C ILE A 13 -6.21 -5.29 13.03
N LEU A 14 -6.07 -5.62 11.75
CA LEU A 14 -5.70 -4.63 10.73
C LEU A 14 -6.82 -3.62 10.48
N ILE A 15 -8.08 -4.07 10.48
CA ILE A 15 -9.25 -3.19 10.36
C ILE A 15 -9.29 -2.20 11.52
N GLN A 16 -9.09 -2.65 12.75
CA GLN A 16 -9.06 -1.76 13.92
C GLN A 16 -7.92 -0.73 13.83
N LYS A 17 -6.72 -1.16 13.46
CA LYS A 17 -5.56 -0.25 13.26
C LYS A 17 -5.83 0.78 12.15
N PHE A 18 -6.42 0.35 11.05
CA PHE A 18 -6.77 1.21 9.93
C PHE A 18 -7.80 2.28 10.34
N ASN A 19 -8.89 1.86 11.01
CA ASN A 19 -9.91 2.79 11.48
C ASN A 19 -9.34 3.80 12.48
N LYS A 20 -8.48 3.35 13.40
CA LYS A 20 -7.79 4.27 14.31
C LYS A 20 -6.93 5.29 13.55
N ALA A 21 -6.13 4.85 12.57
CA ALA A 21 -5.32 5.76 11.76
C ALA A 21 -6.17 6.75 10.95
N ARG A 22 -7.33 6.31 10.46
CA ARG A 22 -8.30 7.18 9.77
C ARG A 22 -8.85 8.27 10.70
N ASP A 23 -9.22 7.88 11.92
CA ASP A 23 -9.77 8.81 12.90
C ASP A 23 -8.69 9.83 13.35
N GLU A 24 -7.46 9.38 13.59
CA GLU A 24 -6.31 10.28 13.86
C GLU A 24 -6.03 11.24 12.69
N LEU A 25 -6.15 10.77 11.45
CA LEU A 25 -5.96 11.60 10.26
C LEU A 25 -7.08 12.64 10.13
N LYS A 26 -8.33 12.24 10.42
CA LYS A 26 -9.51 13.12 10.46
C LYS A 26 -9.33 14.24 11.49
N GLU A 27 -8.87 13.90 12.70
CA GLU A 27 -8.61 14.89 13.75
C GLU A 27 -7.53 15.89 13.33
N LYS A 28 -6.45 15.41 12.71
CA LYS A 28 -5.28 16.25 12.37
C LYS A 28 -5.47 17.10 11.11
N ARG A 29 -6.23 16.61 10.14
CA ARG A 29 -6.29 17.19 8.78
C ARG A 29 -7.71 17.48 8.30
N GLY A 30 -8.74 17.11 9.04
CA GLY A 30 -10.14 17.26 8.66
C GLY A 30 -10.69 16.04 7.92
N VAL A 31 -12.02 15.98 7.85
CA VAL A 31 -12.77 14.83 7.31
C VAL A 31 -12.44 14.53 5.85
N GLU A 32 -12.29 15.57 5.02
CA GLU A 32 -12.00 15.44 3.58
C GLU A 32 -10.70 14.67 3.31
N HIS A 33 -9.70 14.82 4.17
CA HIS A 33 -8.41 14.14 4.03
C HIS A 33 -8.37 12.76 4.70
N SER A 34 -9.46 12.32 5.33
CA SER A 34 -9.54 11.02 6.01
C SER A 34 -10.19 9.94 5.17
N TYR A 35 -10.78 10.27 4.02
CA TYR A 35 -11.40 9.28 3.17
C TYR A 35 -10.35 8.40 2.47
N PRO A 36 -10.52 7.06 2.53
CA PRO A 36 -9.62 6.16 1.85
C PRO A 36 -9.91 6.13 0.35
N VAL A 37 -8.86 5.88 -0.42
CA VAL A 37 -8.99 5.49 -1.84
C VAL A 37 -8.80 3.98 -1.98
N LEU A 38 -9.29 3.45 -3.10
CA LEU A 38 -9.02 2.07 -3.50
C LEU A 38 -7.84 2.06 -4.47
N ALA A 39 -6.81 1.29 -4.14
CA ALA A 39 -5.63 1.17 -4.99
C ALA A 39 -5.11 -0.27 -5.05
N PHE A 40 -4.61 -0.65 -6.21
CA PHE A 40 -4.08 -1.98 -6.49
C PHE A 40 -2.61 -2.10 -6.06
N HIS A 41 -2.24 -3.27 -5.54
CA HIS A 41 -0.87 -3.64 -5.25
C HIS A 41 -0.54 -5.00 -5.89
N GLY A 42 0.50 -5.02 -6.73
CA GLY A 42 1.06 -6.24 -7.29
C GLY A 42 2.31 -6.66 -6.52
N THR A 43 2.45 -7.95 -6.26
CA THR A 43 3.57 -8.50 -5.49
C THR A 43 3.85 -9.95 -5.85
N ALA A 44 4.90 -10.53 -5.28
CA ALA A 44 5.17 -11.96 -5.39
C ALA A 44 4.14 -12.78 -4.60
N ILE A 45 3.73 -13.94 -5.12
CA ILE A 45 2.73 -14.81 -4.49
C ILE A 45 3.03 -15.14 -3.02
N ALA A 46 4.31 -15.34 -2.70
CA ALA A 46 4.78 -15.63 -1.35
C ALA A 46 4.49 -14.50 -0.34
N ASN A 47 4.25 -13.27 -0.81
CA ASN A 47 3.98 -12.11 0.04
C ASN A 47 2.48 -11.91 0.32
N ILE A 48 1.58 -12.50 -0.50
CA ILE A 48 0.13 -12.21 -0.41
C ILE A 48 -0.42 -12.59 0.96
N GLN A 49 -0.22 -13.85 1.39
CA GLN A 49 -0.73 -14.30 2.69
C GLN A 49 -0.12 -13.52 3.87
N PRO A 50 1.21 -13.32 3.96
CA PRO A 50 1.80 -12.47 5.00
C PRO A 50 1.24 -11.04 5.06
N ILE A 51 0.95 -10.42 3.90
CA ILE A 51 0.31 -9.09 3.86
C ILE A 51 -1.11 -9.14 4.42
N CYS A 52 -1.89 -10.16 4.08
CA CYS A 52 -3.25 -10.34 4.62
C CYS A 52 -3.27 -10.57 6.14
N GLU A 53 -2.26 -11.27 6.66
CA GLU A 53 -2.17 -11.62 8.09
C GLU A 53 -1.58 -10.49 8.94
N THR A 54 -0.57 -9.80 8.43
CA THR A 54 0.26 -8.87 9.24
C THR A 54 0.29 -7.44 8.71
N GLY A 55 -0.31 -7.18 7.55
CA GLY A 55 -0.29 -5.89 6.88
C GLY A 55 0.98 -5.65 6.05
N PHE A 56 1.06 -4.47 5.44
CA PHE A 56 2.23 -4.05 4.69
C PHE A 56 3.39 -3.67 5.63
N LYS A 57 4.60 -4.09 5.25
CA LYS A 57 5.84 -3.70 5.93
C LYS A 57 6.59 -2.69 5.08
N VAL A 58 7.12 -1.66 5.72
CA VAL A 58 7.90 -0.61 5.05
C VAL A 58 9.41 -0.92 5.14
N PRO A 59 10.21 -0.45 4.16
CA PRO A 59 11.67 -0.53 4.23
C PRO A 59 12.22 0.02 5.56
N GLY A 60 13.26 -0.61 6.12
CA GLY A 60 13.91 -0.18 7.37
C GLY A 60 13.45 -0.91 8.63
N GLN A 61 12.47 -1.81 8.55
CA GLN A 61 12.15 -2.71 9.66
C GLN A 61 13.24 -3.80 9.83
N LYS A 62 13.70 -4.02 11.07
CA LYS A 62 14.77 -5.00 11.38
C LYS A 62 14.39 -6.39 10.88
N GLY A 63 15.26 -7.00 10.07
CA GLY A 63 15.05 -8.34 9.50
C GLY A 63 14.12 -8.39 8.29
N PHE A 64 13.72 -7.25 7.72
CA PHE A 64 12.89 -7.18 6.53
C PHE A 64 13.60 -6.41 5.41
N LYS A 65 13.77 -7.04 4.25
CA LYS A 65 14.33 -6.44 3.04
C LYS A 65 13.19 -6.22 2.04
N HIS A 66 12.92 -4.98 1.67
CA HIS A 66 11.89 -4.68 0.68
C HIS A 66 12.47 -4.85 -0.73
N ALA A 67 11.66 -5.26 -1.70
CA ALA A 67 12.13 -5.43 -3.08
C ALA A 67 12.58 -4.11 -3.72
N THR A 68 12.05 -2.98 -3.23
CA THR A 68 12.35 -1.62 -3.68
C THR A 68 12.70 -0.74 -2.47
N ASP A 69 13.80 -1.05 -1.79
CA ASP A 69 14.29 -0.29 -0.62
C ASP A 69 14.68 1.17 -0.95
N SER A 70 14.91 1.48 -2.22
CA SER A 70 15.10 2.85 -2.71
C SER A 70 13.80 3.44 -3.26
N GLY A 71 13.07 2.67 -4.08
CA GLY A 71 11.87 3.18 -4.76
C GLY A 71 12.17 4.36 -5.70
N TYR A 72 11.21 4.74 -6.54
CA TYR A 72 11.35 5.89 -7.45
C TYR A 72 10.84 7.20 -6.85
N TYR A 73 10.00 7.13 -5.82
CA TYR A 73 9.39 8.29 -5.16
C TYR A 73 9.56 8.21 -3.64
N GLY A 74 10.69 7.65 -3.19
CA GLY A 74 11.01 7.44 -1.78
C GLY A 74 10.72 6.03 -1.26
N ARG A 75 11.08 5.82 0.00
CA ARG A 75 10.92 4.54 0.70
C ARG A 75 9.47 4.29 1.08
N GLY A 76 8.88 3.21 0.58
CA GLY A 76 7.52 2.87 0.94
C GLY A 76 6.95 1.69 0.16
N THR A 77 5.68 1.43 0.44
CA THR A 77 4.85 0.50 -0.32
C THR A 77 4.13 1.25 -1.43
N TYR A 78 4.20 0.72 -2.65
CA TYR A 78 3.66 1.36 -3.84
C TYR A 78 2.30 0.78 -4.20
N PHE A 79 1.38 1.65 -4.59
CA PHE A 79 0.04 1.32 -5.04
C PHE A 79 -0.26 2.04 -6.36
N SER A 80 -1.26 1.58 -7.10
CA SER A 80 -1.75 2.25 -8.30
C SER A 80 -3.26 2.18 -8.37
N GLU A 81 -3.92 3.26 -8.79
CA GLU A 81 -5.35 3.25 -9.14
C GLU A 81 -5.62 2.44 -10.42
N TYR A 82 -4.58 2.19 -11.22
CA TYR A 82 -4.67 1.45 -12.48
C TYR A 82 -4.14 0.01 -12.29
N PRO A 83 -4.98 -1.03 -12.46
CA PRO A 83 -4.56 -2.40 -12.22
C PRO A 83 -3.43 -2.83 -13.16
N GLY A 84 -3.45 -2.36 -14.42
CA GLY A 84 -2.43 -2.70 -15.42
C GLY A 84 -1.02 -2.31 -15.00
N TYR A 85 -0.86 -1.20 -14.27
CA TYR A 85 0.45 -0.78 -13.74
C TYR A 85 0.91 -1.74 -12.63
N SER A 86 0.02 -2.05 -11.70
CA SER A 86 0.32 -3.00 -10.61
C SER A 86 0.56 -4.44 -11.12
N MET A 87 -0.03 -4.84 -12.26
CA MET A 87 0.20 -6.15 -12.86
C MET A 87 1.66 -6.40 -13.22
N GLY A 88 2.43 -5.36 -13.59
CA GLY A 88 3.86 -5.47 -13.88
C GLY A 88 4.72 -5.90 -12.68
N TYR A 89 4.19 -5.79 -11.46
CA TYR A 89 4.88 -6.17 -10.23
C TYR A 89 4.47 -7.55 -9.68
N ILE A 90 3.49 -8.21 -10.31
CA ILE A 90 3.08 -9.56 -9.93
C ILE A 90 4.21 -10.54 -10.28
N LYS A 91 4.54 -11.44 -9.34
CA LYS A 91 5.52 -12.51 -9.58
C LYS A 91 4.99 -13.86 -9.10
N GLY A 92 5.04 -14.87 -9.98
CA GLY A 92 4.64 -16.25 -9.64
C GLY A 92 3.13 -16.44 -9.40
N SER A 93 2.28 -15.51 -9.83
CA SER A 93 0.81 -15.67 -9.81
C SER A 93 0.12 -14.75 -10.81
N THR A 94 -1.21 -14.71 -10.76
CA THR A 94 -2.08 -13.76 -11.48
C THR A 94 -2.92 -12.90 -10.52
N LYS A 95 -2.53 -12.83 -9.25
CA LYS A 95 -3.31 -12.20 -8.18
C LYS A 95 -2.88 -10.75 -7.96
N LEU A 96 -3.86 -9.89 -7.71
CA LEU A 96 -3.68 -8.51 -7.26
C LEU A 96 -4.36 -8.33 -5.90
N LEU A 97 -3.81 -7.46 -5.08
CA LEU A 97 -4.50 -6.93 -3.90
C LEU A 97 -5.19 -5.63 -4.30
N LEU A 98 -6.45 -5.46 -3.89
CA LEU A 98 -7.14 -4.17 -3.88
C LEU A 98 -7.23 -3.70 -2.43
N CYS A 99 -6.66 -2.54 -2.12
CA CYS A 99 -6.47 -2.06 -0.76
C CYS A 99 -7.17 -0.73 -0.55
N GLN A 100 -7.70 -0.52 0.66
CA GLN A 100 -8.04 0.82 1.14
C GLN A 100 -6.76 1.52 1.61
N VAL A 101 -6.50 2.73 1.11
CA VAL A 101 -5.30 3.50 1.40
C VAL A 101 -5.68 4.89 1.88
N LEU A 102 -5.16 5.28 3.05
CA LEU A 102 -5.32 6.64 3.59
C LEU A 102 -4.18 7.51 3.07
N GLN A 103 -4.47 8.38 2.10
CA GLN A 103 -3.45 9.24 1.49
C GLN A 103 -3.15 10.50 2.31
N GLY A 104 -4.13 10.99 3.07
CA GLY A 104 -3.99 12.24 3.82
C GLY A 104 -3.69 13.43 2.91
N LYS A 105 -2.68 14.23 3.29
CA LYS A 105 -2.17 15.32 2.46
C LYS A 105 -1.14 14.76 1.48
N VAL A 106 -1.49 14.76 0.20
CA VAL A 106 -0.62 14.23 -0.87
C VAL A 106 0.46 15.24 -1.23
N TYR A 107 1.69 14.75 -1.37
CA TYR A 107 2.78 15.48 -2.00
C TYR A 107 3.01 14.91 -3.39
N GLN A 108 2.94 15.76 -4.41
CA GLN A 108 3.18 15.35 -5.79
C GLN A 108 4.68 15.40 -6.10
N CYS A 109 5.31 14.22 -6.22
CA CYS A 109 6.67 14.11 -6.70
C CYS A 109 6.70 14.35 -8.22
N THR A 110 7.25 15.48 -8.67
CA THR A 110 7.42 15.79 -10.10
C THR A 110 8.77 15.32 -10.65
N GLN A 111 9.68 14.87 -9.78
CA GLN A 111 11.00 14.37 -10.12
C GLN A 111 11.25 13.02 -9.43
N LEU A 112 12.21 12.26 -9.97
CA LEU A 112 12.63 11.00 -9.38
C LEU A 112 13.32 11.25 -8.03
N ILE A 113 12.82 10.60 -6.97
CA ILE A 113 13.39 10.66 -5.63
C ILE A 113 13.75 9.23 -5.23
N THR A 114 15.02 8.85 -5.40
CA THR A 114 15.48 7.50 -5.05
C THR A 114 15.92 7.43 -3.59
N GLY A 115 15.23 6.66 -2.78
CA GLY A 115 15.66 6.28 -1.43
C GLY A 115 15.64 7.39 -0.39
N ALA A 116 15.06 8.56 -0.68
CA ALA A 116 14.94 9.63 0.29
C ALA A 116 13.90 9.29 1.38
N ASP A 117 14.14 9.84 2.57
CA ASP A 117 13.19 9.80 3.68
C ASP A 117 11.98 10.71 3.39
N LEU A 118 10.90 10.50 4.16
CA LEU A 118 9.72 11.34 4.10
C LEU A 118 10.09 12.78 4.47
N GLN A 119 9.84 13.73 3.58
CA GLN A 119 10.02 15.15 3.87
C GLN A 119 8.82 15.67 4.67
N HIS A 120 9.09 16.33 5.80
CA HIS A 120 8.09 16.86 6.74
C HIS A 120 7.56 18.24 6.36
#